data_AF-A0A914CFU9-F1
#
_entry.id   AF-A0A914CFU9-F1
#
_cell.length_a   1.000
_cell.length_b   1.000
_cell.length_c   1.000
_cell.angle_alpha   90.00
_cell.angle_beta   90.00
_cell.angle_gamma   90.00
#
_symmetry.space_group_name_H-M   'P 1'
#
loop_
_entity.id
_entity.type
_entity.pdbx_description
1 polymer ?
#
loop_
_entity_poly.entity_id
_entity_poly.type
_entity_poly.pdbx_seq_one_letter_code
_entity_poly.pdbx_strand_id
1 'polypeptide(L)'
;MWTRYYGRPFADVNGTVEGYFANCHYKCLYTEEHKNIEHADLVLFYSTDINHKDIPVIRKPEQLYVFYNYESPFHSSTGYRKLPDNFFNLTYTYRTDSDLPALAGDFEPINKETKSEEIWDWDEVVQKVNNKSKLALIIVSNCFTPSGREKYVRYLQNFMDITIRGNCGQYVCDKKCEKQEIDIGIPGNTVIAASDFETPKKLAEYLIFLSLNKTEYLKYFSWTKLYKKPKNIFKGWCDFSPRPGGEKVPSPTIDHHHPVNDGWCHPLGDGWVNFGCYHLFFSPRDYN
;
A
#
# COMPACT_ATOMS: atom_id res chain seq x y z
N MET A 1 -4.83 -19.64 -5.61
CA MET A 1 -3.46 -19.25 -5.22
C MET A 1 -2.69 -20.51 -4.85
N TRP A 2 -1.44 -20.66 -5.28
CA TRP A 2 -0.64 -21.87 -5.02
C TRP A 2 0.04 -21.81 -3.65
N THR A 3 0.76 -20.72 -3.37
CA THR A 3 1.42 -20.53 -2.07
C THR A 3 0.43 -20.04 -1.03
N ARG A 4 0.82 -20.11 0.25
CA ARG A 4 0.14 -19.36 1.31
C ARG A 4 0.49 -17.87 1.25
N TYR A 5 -0.20 -17.09 2.06
CA TYR A 5 0.07 -15.69 2.30
C TYR A 5 0.43 -15.52 3.77
N TYR A 6 1.74 -15.39 4.05
CA TYR A 6 2.28 -15.40 5.41
C TYR A 6 1.94 -16.67 6.21
N GLY A 7 2.04 -17.82 5.55
CA GLY A 7 1.72 -19.12 6.11
C GLY A 7 0.22 -19.37 6.33
N ARG A 8 -0.65 -18.45 5.93
CA ARG A 8 -2.11 -18.54 6.10
C ARG A 8 -2.85 -18.62 4.75
N PRO A 9 -4.07 -19.17 4.72
CA PRO A 9 -4.97 -18.97 3.59
C PRO A 9 -5.15 -17.48 3.32
N PHE A 10 -5.12 -17.08 2.06
CA PHE A 10 -5.29 -15.69 1.66
C PHE A 10 -6.66 -15.14 2.09
N ALA A 11 -7.70 -15.98 1.98
CA ALA A 11 -9.06 -15.66 2.41
C ALA A 11 -9.15 -15.36 3.93
N ASP A 12 -8.32 -15.99 4.76
CA ASP A 12 -8.34 -15.77 6.21
C ASP A 12 -7.74 -14.43 6.61
N VAL A 13 -6.80 -13.92 5.80
CA VAL A 13 -6.12 -12.64 6.06
C VAL A 13 -6.95 -11.48 5.52
N ASN A 14 -7.59 -11.67 4.37
CA ASN A 14 -8.24 -10.59 3.63
C ASN A 14 -9.79 -10.68 3.65
N GLY A 15 -10.40 -11.72 4.21
CA GLY A 15 -11.85 -11.93 4.20
C GLY A 15 -12.34 -12.72 2.98
N THR A 16 -13.65 -12.80 2.76
CA THR A 16 -14.22 -13.62 1.68
C THR A 16 -13.74 -13.14 0.32
N VAL A 17 -13.02 -14.02 -0.38
CA VAL A 17 -12.43 -13.73 -1.69
C VAL A 17 -13.50 -13.40 -2.74
N GLU A 18 -14.72 -13.93 -2.57
CA GLU A 18 -15.90 -13.60 -3.37
C GLU A 18 -16.22 -12.09 -3.38
N GLY A 19 -16.01 -11.39 -2.26
CA GLY A 19 -16.25 -9.95 -2.17
C GLY A 19 -15.26 -9.11 -2.97
N TYR A 20 -14.03 -9.59 -3.17
CA TYR A 20 -13.01 -8.91 -3.97
C TYR A 20 -13.32 -8.95 -5.47
N PHE A 21 -13.91 -10.05 -5.94
CA PHE A 21 -14.24 -10.24 -7.36
C PHE A 21 -15.67 -9.84 -7.72
N ALA A 22 -16.54 -9.58 -6.73
CA ALA A 22 -17.97 -9.33 -6.94
C ALA A 22 -18.28 -8.16 -7.89
N ASN A 23 -17.41 -7.14 -7.92
CA ASN A 23 -17.58 -5.94 -8.75
C ASN A 23 -16.61 -5.91 -9.95
N CYS A 24 -15.93 -7.02 -10.24
CA CYS A 24 -15.05 -7.09 -11.40
C CYS A 24 -15.87 -7.35 -12.68
N HIS A 25 -15.39 -6.82 -13.80
CA HIS A 25 -16.01 -7.05 -15.11
C HIS A 25 -16.05 -8.55 -15.46
N TYR A 26 -15.07 -9.31 -14.98
CA TYR A 26 -14.99 -10.76 -15.14
C TYR A 26 -15.23 -11.45 -13.79
N LYS A 27 -16.00 -12.53 -13.82
CA LYS A 27 -16.29 -13.35 -12.64
C LYS A 27 -15.17 -14.37 -12.46
N CYS A 28 -14.29 -14.13 -11.50
CA CYS A 28 -13.19 -15.05 -11.18
C CYS A 28 -13.65 -16.09 -10.15
N LEU A 29 -13.32 -17.36 -10.40
CA LEU A 29 -13.43 -18.42 -9.40
C LEU A 29 -12.09 -18.53 -8.66
N TYR A 30 -12.10 -18.33 -7.35
CA TYR A 30 -10.91 -18.43 -6.52
C TYR A 30 -10.86 -19.77 -5.78
N THR A 31 -9.70 -20.41 -5.79
CA THR A 31 -9.43 -21.60 -4.98
C THR A 31 -7.97 -21.66 -4.54
N GLU A 32 -7.73 -22.26 -3.38
CA GLU A 32 -6.39 -22.64 -2.88
C GLU A 32 -6.17 -24.15 -2.92
N GLU A 33 -7.15 -24.91 -3.43
CA GLU A 33 -7.04 -26.36 -3.50
C GLU A 33 -6.20 -26.76 -4.71
N HIS A 34 -5.00 -27.27 -4.47
CA HIS A 34 -4.02 -27.63 -5.51
C HIS A 34 -4.53 -28.67 -6.52
N LYS A 35 -5.49 -29.53 -6.13
CA LYS A 35 -6.13 -30.50 -7.04
C LYS A 35 -6.85 -29.83 -8.22
N ASN A 36 -7.19 -28.54 -8.12
CA ASN A 36 -7.88 -27.81 -9.17
C ASN A 36 -6.90 -27.17 -10.18
N ILE A 37 -5.59 -27.42 -10.07
CA ILE A 37 -4.55 -26.81 -10.92
C ILE A 37 -4.82 -26.99 -12.41
N GLU A 38 -5.34 -28.13 -12.85
CA GLU A 38 -5.61 -28.39 -14.28
C GLU A 38 -6.73 -27.53 -14.86
N HIS A 39 -7.59 -26.96 -14.02
CA HIS A 39 -8.71 -26.10 -14.41
C HIS A 39 -8.41 -24.61 -14.20
N ALA A 40 -7.23 -24.27 -13.68
CA ALA A 40 -6.87 -22.89 -13.37
C ALA A 40 -6.29 -22.19 -14.61
N ASP A 41 -6.89 -21.06 -15.01
CA ASP A 41 -6.28 -20.19 -16.04
C ASP A 41 -5.09 -19.40 -15.49
N LEU A 42 -5.12 -19.07 -14.20
CA LEU A 42 -4.13 -18.23 -13.53
C LEU A 42 -3.71 -18.82 -12.19
N VAL A 43 -2.40 -18.89 -11.97
CA VAL A 43 -1.79 -19.45 -10.76
C VAL A 43 -0.91 -18.41 -10.09
N LEU A 44 -1.35 -17.93 -8.92
CA LEU A 44 -0.63 -16.93 -8.14
C LEU A 44 0.37 -17.56 -7.18
N PHE A 45 1.58 -16.99 -7.13
CA PHE A 45 2.63 -17.35 -6.19
C PHE A 45 3.06 -16.13 -5.39
N TYR A 46 2.66 -16.05 -4.12
CA TYR A 46 3.15 -15.02 -3.22
C TYR A 46 4.60 -15.29 -2.83
N SER A 47 5.46 -14.33 -3.14
CA SER A 47 6.91 -14.53 -3.19
C SER A 47 7.51 -14.99 -1.87
N THR A 48 7.00 -14.49 -0.74
CA THR A 48 7.48 -14.78 0.61
C THR A 48 7.34 -16.25 0.98
N ASP A 49 6.33 -16.93 0.44
CA ASP A 49 5.99 -18.31 0.81
C ASP A 49 6.33 -19.32 -0.29
N ILE A 50 7.07 -18.91 -1.33
CA ILE A 50 7.51 -19.82 -2.38
C ILE A 50 8.47 -20.86 -1.81
N ASN A 51 8.10 -22.13 -1.98
CA ASN A 51 8.96 -23.28 -1.73
C ASN A 51 9.24 -24.00 -3.06
N HIS A 52 10.50 -23.95 -3.53
CA HIS A 52 10.93 -24.64 -4.76
C HIS A 52 10.68 -26.16 -4.79
N LYS A 53 10.43 -26.79 -3.64
CA LYS A 53 10.06 -28.22 -3.56
C LYS A 53 8.55 -28.47 -3.68
N ASP A 54 7.75 -27.41 -3.57
CA ASP A 54 6.28 -27.44 -3.61
C ASP A 54 5.79 -26.52 -4.72
N ILE A 55 5.91 -27.01 -5.96
CA ILE A 55 5.46 -26.35 -7.18
C ILE A 55 4.54 -27.27 -7.97
N PRO A 56 3.64 -26.74 -8.82
CA PRO A 56 2.79 -27.57 -9.64
C PRO A 56 3.58 -28.56 -10.49
N VAL A 57 3.16 -29.82 -10.46
CA VAL A 57 3.76 -30.88 -11.29
C VAL A 57 3.31 -30.76 -12.75
N ILE A 58 2.09 -30.25 -12.96
CA ILE A 58 1.46 -30.09 -14.27
C ILE A 58 1.28 -28.60 -14.53
N ARG A 59 1.72 -28.16 -15.71
CA ARG A 59 1.46 -26.82 -16.25
C ARG A 59 0.95 -26.96 -17.67
N LYS A 60 -0.29 -26.55 -17.92
CA LYS A 60 -0.82 -26.45 -19.28
C LYS A 60 -0.26 -25.19 -19.97
N PRO A 61 -0.04 -25.20 -21.29
CA PRO A 61 0.50 -24.06 -22.03
C PRO A 61 -0.28 -22.76 -21.85
N GLU A 62 -1.59 -22.87 -21.59
CA GLU A 62 -2.51 -21.73 -21.46
C GLU A 62 -2.47 -21.09 -20.06
N GLN A 63 -1.84 -21.73 -19.06
CA GLN A 63 -1.83 -21.21 -17.69
C GLN A 63 -0.83 -20.08 -17.51
N LEU A 64 -1.29 -18.99 -16.90
CA LEU A 64 -0.45 -17.87 -16.52
C LEU A 64 0.02 -18.01 -15.06
N TYR A 65 1.33 -18.17 -14.89
CA TYR A 65 1.95 -18.21 -13.57
C TYR A 65 2.39 -16.79 -13.21
N VAL A 66 1.87 -16.28 -12.10
CA VAL A 66 2.08 -14.88 -11.72
C VAL A 66 2.91 -14.81 -10.44
N PHE A 67 4.00 -14.06 -10.51
CA PHE A 67 4.82 -13.70 -9.35
C PHE A 67 4.15 -12.57 -8.59
N TYR A 68 3.60 -12.87 -7.41
CA TYR A 68 2.95 -11.88 -6.56
C TYR A 68 3.89 -11.44 -5.43
N ASN A 69 4.21 -10.14 -5.33
CA ASN A 69 4.97 -9.62 -4.20
C ASN A 69 4.54 -8.22 -3.79
N TYR A 70 4.29 -8.04 -2.50
CA TYR A 70 4.00 -6.74 -1.90
C TYR A 70 5.05 -6.29 -0.86
N GLU A 71 6.04 -7.14 -0.58
CA GLU A 71 7.07 -6.88 0.43
C GLU A 71 8.29 -6.14 -0.10
N SER A 72 9.02 -5.45 0.79
CA SER A 72 10.37 -5.00 0.46
C SER A 72 11.26 -6.16 0.03
N PRO A 73 12.27 -5.88 -0.81
CA PRO A 73 13.39 -6.77 -1.06
C PRO A 73 14.00 -7.42 0.19
N PHE A 74 14.01 -6.73 1.34
CA PHE A 74 14.55 -7.28 2.59
C PHE A 74 13.62 -8.34 3.20
N HIS A 75 12.31 -8.16 3.09
CA HIS A 75 11.30 -9.07 3.62
C HIS A 75 10.82 -10.13 2.61
N SER A 76 11.15 -9.98 1.33
CA SER A 76 10.88 -10.99 0.31
C SER A 76 11.75 -12.23 0.48
N SER A 77 11.11 -13.41 0.48
CA SER A 77 11.83 -14.69 0.42
C SER A 77 12.59 -14.83 -0.90
N THR A 78 13.73 -15.50 -0.86
CA THR A 78 14.56 -15.78 -2.04
C THR A 78 14.29 -17.17 -2.63
N GLY A 79 13.27 -17.87 -2.13
CA GLY A 79 12.91 -19.22 -2.57
C GLY A 79 12.64 -19.34 -4.07
N TYR A 80 12.13 -18.27 -4.69
CA TYR A 80 11.90 -18.19 -6.13
C TYR A 80 13.18 -18.29 -6.98
N ARG A 81 14.36 -17.95 -6.43
CA ARG A 81 15.65 -18.02 -7.16
C ARG A 81 16.08 -19.45 -7.48
N LYS A 82 15.45 -20.45 -6.85
CA LYS A 82 15.69 -21.86 -7.10
C LYS A 82 14.71 -22.47 -8.12
N LEU A 83 13.77 -21.67 -8.62
CA LEU A 83 12.85 -22.10 -9.66
C LEU A 83 13.55 -22.07 -11.02
N PRO A 84 13.08 -22.85 -12.00
CA PRO A 84 13.57 -22.78 -13.38
C PRO A 84 13.45 -21.37 -13.96
N ASP A 85 14.31 -21.05 -14.91
CA ASP A 85 14.18 -19.81 -15.69
C ASP A 85 12.81 -19.76 -16.39
N ASN A 86 12.27 -18.56 -16.54
CA ASN A 86 10.95 -18.31 -17.15
C ASN A 86 9.79 -19.06 -16.46
N PHE A 87 9.92 -19.35 -15.15
CA PHE A 87 8.84 -19.98 -14.40
C PHE A 87 7.56 -19.13 -14.38
N PHE A 88 7.69 -17.80 -14.25
CA PHE A 88 6.56 -16.87 -14.24
C PHE A 88 6.32 -16.24 -15.61
N ASN A 89 5.05 -16.05 -15.98
CA ASN A 89 4.63 -15.29 -17.15
C ASN A 89 4.45 -13.81 -16.84
N LEU A 90 3.95 -13.49 -15.65
CA LEU A 90 3.56 -12.13 -15.26
C LEU A 90 4.10 -11.80 -13.87
N THR A 91 4.32 -10.51 -13.64
CA THR A 91 4.65 -9.93 -12.34
C THR A 91 3.48 -9.10 -11.82
N TYR A 92 3.06 -9.37 -10.58
CA TYR A 92 2.08 -8.59 -9.84
C TYR A 92 2.75 -8.01 -8.59
N THR A 93 3.26 -6.78 -8.68
CA THR A 93 4.06 -6.19 -7.58
C THR A 93 3.78 -4.71 -7.38
N TYR A 94 4.24 -4.15 -6.26
CA TYR A 94 4.16 -2.70 -6.02
C TYR A 94 4.99 -1.85 -7.02
N ARG A 95 5.88 -2.46 -7.82
CA ARG A 95 6.64 -1.71 -8.83
C ARG A 95 5.75 -1.31 -9.99
N THR A 96 5.88 -0.05 -10.42
CA THR A 96 5.12 0.53 -11.54
C THR A 96 5.47 -0.08 -12.90
N ASP A 97 6.62 -0.76 -13.02
CA ASP A 97 7.06 -1.46 -14.22
C ASP A 97 6.72 -2.96 -14.22
N SER A 98 5.95 -3.45 -13.24
CA SER A 98 5.42 -4.80 -13.27
C SER A 98 4.28 -4.94 -14.29
N ASP A 99 4.07 -6.16 -14.80
CA ASP A 99 3.04 -6.45 -15.81
C ASP A 99 1.64 -6.09 -15.29
N LEU A 100 1.43 -6.30 -13.99
CA LEU A 100 0.26 -5.93 -13.23
C LEU A 100 0.72 -5.14 -11.99
N PRO A 101 0.70 -3.79 -12.01
CA PRO A 101 1.05 -3.01 -10.83
C PRO A 101 0.01 -3.21 -9.72
N ALA A 102 0.44 -3.81 -8.61
CA ALA A 102 -0.35 -3.93 -7.38
C ALA A 102 -0.30 -2.58 -6.64
N LEU A 103 -0.95 -1.56 -7.17
CA LEU A 103 -0.99 -0.25 -6.52
C LEU A 103 -2.11 -0.26 -5.47
N ALA A 104 -1.78 0.14 -4.23
CA ALA A 104 -2.79 0.34 -3.20
C ALA A 104 -3.37 1.76 -3.32
N GLY A 105 -4.69 1.84 -3.28
CA GLY A 105 -5.39 3.12 -3.21
C GLY A 105 -5.47 3.87 -4.54
N ASP A 106 -6.04 3.25 -5.57
CA ASP A 106 -6.35 3.96 -6.82
C ASP A 106 -7.39 5.06 -6.58
N PHE A 107 -7.01 6.28 -6.93
CA PHE A 107 -7.90 7.43 -6.89
C PHE A 107 -8.68 7.51 -8.18
N GLU A 108 -9.98 7.27 -8.09
CA GLU A 108 -10.88 7.44 -9.21
C GLU A 108 -11.20 8.93 -9.38
N PRO A 109 -10.95 9.53 -10.56
CA PRO A 109 -11.38 10.89 -10.84
C PRO A 109 -12.89 11.03 -10.72
N ILE A 110 -13.35 12.17 -10.21
CA ILE A 110 -14.77 12.54 -10.24
C ILE A 110 -15.18 12.73 -11.70
N ASN A 111 -16.30 12.13 -12.06
CA ASN A 111 -16.88 12.18 -13.41
C ASN A 111 -18.41 12.34 -13.30
N LYS A 112 -19.10 12.42 -14.46
CA LYS A 112 -20.56 12.63 -14.52
C LYS A 112 -21.38 11.50 -13.89
N GLU A 113 -20.80 10.32 -13.72
CA GLU A 113 -21.45 9.13 -13.15
C GLU A 113 -21.18 8.98 -11.64
N THR A 114 -20.34 9.87 -11.08
CA THR A 114 -19.98 9.85 -9.66
C THR A 114 -21.18 10.24 -8.83
N LYS A 115 -21.56 9.38 -7.88
CA LYS A 115 -22.68 9.65 -6.99
C LYS A 115 -22.27 10.67 -5.92
N SER A 116 -23.21 11.45 -5.44
CA SER A 116 -22.94 12.54 -4.49
C SER A 116 -22.30 12.05 -3.19
N GLU A 117 -22.66 10.85 -2.71
CA GLU A 117 -22.05 10.23 -1.54
C GLU A 117 -20.56 9.87 -1.71
N GLU A 118 -20.08 9.79 -2.95
CA GLU A 118 -18.68 9.53 -3.28
C GLU A 118 -17.84 10.81 -3.34
N ILE A 119 -18.47 11.98 -3.27
CA ILE A 119 -17.79 13.27 -3.38
C ILE A 119 -17.43 13.75 -1.97
N TRP A 120 -16.22 14.30 -1.82
CA TRP A 120 -15.80 14.97 -0.59
C TRP A 120 -16.52 16.30 -0.42
N ASP A 121 -17.04 16.53 0.78
CA ASP A 121 -17.51 17.86 1.16
C ASP A 121 -16.30 18.69 1.60
N TRP A 122 -16.00 19.75 0.84
CA TRP A 122 -14.86 20.61 1.15
C TRP A 122 -15.01 21.36 2.46
N ASP A 123 -16.24 21.73 2.84
CA ASP A 123 -16.48 22.41 4.11
C ASP A 123 -16.27 21.44 5.28
N GLU A 124 -16.65 20.18 5.13
CA GLU A 124 -16.33 19.10 6.08
C GLU A 124 -14.80 18.94 6.22
N VAL A 125 -14.06 18.91 5.10
CA VAL A 125 -12.58 18.83 5.11
C VAL A 125 -11.97 20.00 5.86
N VAL A 126 -12.43 21.22 5.58
CA VAL A 126 -11.96 22.44 6.27
C VAL A 126 -12.26 22.38 7.77
N GLN A 127 -13.46 21.94 8.16
CA GLN A 127 -13.83 21.76 9.56
C GLN A 127 -12.95 20.72 10.26
N LYS A 128 -12.71 19.55 9.65
CA LYS A 128 -11.80 18.52 10.17
C LYS A 128 -10.38 19.06 10.37
N VAL A 129 -9.86 19.82 9.40
CA VAL A 129 -8.52 20.44 9.49
C VAL A 129 -8.45 21.50 10.59
N ASN A 130 -9.49 22.31 10.76
CA ASN A 130 -9.54 23.34 11.81
C ASN A 130 -9.64 22.74 13.22
N ASN A 131 -10.39 21.64 13.37
CA ASN A 131 -10.54 20.93 14.64
C ASN A 131 -9.33 20.08 15.03
N LYS A 132 -8.36 19.90 14.11
CA LYS A 132 -7.11 19.18 14.38
C LYS A 132 -6.26 19.92 15.41
N SER A 133 -6.09 19.30 16.57
CA SER A 133 -5.32 19.83 17.72
C SER A 133 -3.97 19.17 17.93
N LYS A 134 -3.77 17.94 17.43
CA LYS A 134 -2.56 17.16 17.67
C LYS A 134 -1.63 17.19 16.47
N LEU A 135 -0.33 17.06 16.68
CA LEU A 135 0.68 17.32 15.65
C LEU A 135 0.84 16.14 14.68
N ALA A 136 1.40 15.02 15.17
CA ALA A 136 1.73 13.85 14.37
C ALA A 136 1.40 12.53 15.07
N LEU A 137 0.98 11.53 14.30
CA LEU A 137 0.73 10.16 14.76
C LEU A 137 1.52 9.17 13.91
N ILE A 138 2.04 8.14 14.56
CA ILE A 138 2.51 6.92 13.93
C ILE A 138 1.83 5.71 14.59
N ILE A 139 1.22 4.87 13.76
CA ILE A 139 0.71 3.56 14.17
C ILE A 139 1.69 2.52 13.65
N VAL A 140 2.33 1.78 14.56
CA VAL A 140 3.44 0.89 14.21
C VAL A 140 3.51 -0.31 15.14
N SER A 141 3.71 -1.48 14.54
CA SER A 141 3.81 -2.76 15.25
C SER A 141 5.16 -3.47 15.06
N ASN A 142 5.92 -3.15 14.01
CA ASN A 142 7.28 -3.64 13.80
C ASN A 142 8.32 -2.65 14.37
N CYS A 143 8.93 -2.98 15.50
CA CYS A 143 9.69 -2.00 16.30
C CYS A 143 11.17 -1.91 15.96
N PHE A 144 11.66 -2.86 15.14
CA PHE A 144 13.06 -2.98 14.78
C PHE A 144 13.13 -3.18 13.27
N THR A 145 13.58 -2.16 12.56
CA THR A 145 13.58 -2.17 11.09
C THR A 145 14.99 -1.99 10.53
N PRO A 146 15.34 -2.70 9.45
CA PRO A 146 16.60 -2.47 8.73
C PRO A 146 16.74 -1.03 8.22
N SER A 147 15.62 -0.42 7.81
CA SER A 147 15.55 0.99 7.44
C SER A 147 15.86 1.96 8.58
N GLY A 148 15.88 1.51 9.83
CA GLY A 148 16.15 2.37 10.99
C GLY A 148 15.02 3.36 11.28
N ARG A 149 13.79 3.07 10.83
CA ARG A 149 12.60 3.91 11.03
C ARG A 149 12.45 4.34 12.49
N GLU A 150 12.66 3.41 13.42
CA GLU A 150 12.53 3.68 14.85
C GLU A 150 13.57 4.69 15.36
N LYS A 151 14.79 4.68 14.81
CA LYS A 151 15.85 5.65 15.17
C LYS A 151 15.52 7.03 14.62
N TYR A 152 15.02 7.08 13.39
CA TYR A 152 14.59 8.34 12.76
C TYR A 152 13.45 8.99 13.55
N VAL A 153 12.41 8.23 13.88
CA VAL A 153 11.26 8.73 14.66
C VAL A 153 11.72 9.23 16.04
N ARG A 154 12.59 8.48 16.74
CA ARG A 154 13.16 8.93 18.03
C ARG A 154 13.96 10.23 17.89
N TYR A 155 14.72 10.38 16.83
CA TYR A 155 15.46 11.62 16.58
C TYR A 155 14.50 12.79 16.32
N LEU A 156 13.45 12.56 15.53
CA LEU A 156 12.41 13.55 15.21
C LEU A 156 11.63 14.02 16.46
N GLN A 157 11.41 13.12 17.43
CA GLN A 157 10.78 13.44 18.72
C GLN A 157 11.53 14.50 19.54
N ASN A 158 12.82 14.76 19.28
CA ASN A 158 13.54 15.86 19.94
C ASN A 158 13.11 17.25 19.47
N PHE A 159 12.40 17.34 18.33
CA PHE A 159 12.01 18.61 17.72
C PHE A 159 10.50 18.81 17.67
N MET A 160 9.71 17.74 17.78
CA MET A 160 8.26 17.80 17.66
C MET A 160 7.56 16.66 18.40
N ASP A 161 6.33 16.91 18.83
CA ASP A 161 5.49 15.88 19.46
C ASP A 161 4.99 14.87 18.43
N ILE A 162 5.29 13.60 18.68
CA ILE A 162 4.83 12.46 17.88
C ILE A 162 4.15 11.47 18.81
N THR A 163 2.87 11.23 18.56
CA THR A 163 2.13 10.17 19.24
C THR A 163 2.45 8.83 18.58
N ILE A 164 2.90 7.86 19.36
CA ILE A 164 3.20 6.49 18.90
C ILE A 164 2.15 5.54 19.47
N ARG A 165 1.41 4.86 18.59
CA ARG A 165 0.45 3.82 18.95
C ARG A 165 0.79 2.50 18.26
N GLY A 166 0.20 1.40 18.75
CA GLY A 166 0.48 0.05 18.29
C GLY A 166 1.52 -0.66 19.17
N ASN A 167 2.02 -1.80 18.72
CA ASN A 167 2.91 -2.66 19.52
C ASN A 167 4.26 -1.98 19.90
N CYS A 168 4.66 -0.93 19.18
CA CYS A 168 5.88 -0.17 19.49
C CYS A 168 5.62 1.10 20.30
N GLY A 169 4.35 1.43 20.56
CA GLY A 169 3.93 2.53 21.40
C GLY A 169 3.58 2.06 22.82
N GLN A 170 3.29 3.02 23.70
CA GLN A 170 2.81 2.71 25.05
C GLN A 170 1.38 2.13 25.06
N TYR A 171 0.62 2.36 23.98
CA TYR A 171 -0.76 1.93 23.84
C TYR A 171 -0.95 1.06 22.60
N VAL A 172 -1.37 -0.19 22.80
CA VAL A 172 -1.78 -1.08 21.72
C VAL A 172 -3.10 -0.57 21.14
N CYS A 173 -3.10 -0.32 19.84
CA CYS A 173 -4.27 0.13 19.08
C CYS A 173 -4.81 -1.08 18.31
N ASP A 174 -6.07 -1.42 18.52
CA ASP A 174 -6.75 -2.46 17.74
C ASP A 174 -7.31 -1.90 16.42
N LYS A 175 -7.85 -2.74 15.55
CA LYS A 175 -8.42 -2.31 14.25
C LYS A 175 -9.49 -1.23 14.37
N LYS A 176 -10.20 -1.18 15.51
CA LYS A 176 -11.24 -0.17 15.77
C LYS A 176 -10.60 1.19 16.08
N CYS A 177 -9.59 1.21 16.95
CA CYS A 177 -8.76 2.37 17.23
C CYS A 177 -8.06 2.87 15.95
N GLU A 178 -7.51 1.97 15.13
CA GLU A 178 -6.90 2.31 13.85
C GLU A 178 -7.91 2.92 12.87
N LYS A 179 -9.14 2.41 12.81
CA LYS A 179 -10.16 3.03 11.94
C LYS A 179 -10.56 4.43 12.40
N GLN A 180 -10.52 4.70 13.71
CA GLN A 180 -10.91 5.98 14.30
C GLN A 180 -9.83 7.06 14.23
N GLU A 181 -8.56 6.68 14.30
CA GLU A 181 -7.44 7.63 14.18
C GLU A 181 -7.11 7.88 12.69
N ILE A 182 -7.80 7.15 11.82
CA ILE A 182 -7.36 6.93 10.46
C ILE A 182 -8.54 6.65 9.38
N ASP A 183 -9.61 7.44 9.17
CA ASP A 183 -10.26 8.01 7.90
C ASP A 183 -9.69 9.29 7.07
N ILE A 184 -8.99 9.13 5.93
CA ILE A 184 -8.69 10.12 4.82
C ILE A 184 -7.59 9.47 3.96
N GLY A 185 -7.97 8.85 2.84
CA GLY A 185 -7.05 8.27 1.84
C GLY A 185 -6.41 9.36 0.98
N ILE A 186 -5.16 9.22 0.52
CA ILE A 186 -4.36 10.37 0.07
C ILE A 186 -3.47 10.07 -1.21
N PRO A 187 -3.49 10.91 -2.29
CA PRO A 187 -2.54 10.87 -3.44
C PRO A 187 -1.70 12.14 -3.70
N GLY A 188 -0.45 11.97 -4.19
CA GLY A 188 0.55 12.94 -4.70
C GLY A 188 0.31 14.47 -4.64
N ASN A 189 1.18 15.17 -3.89
CA ASN A 189 1.10 16.54 -3.31
C ASN A 189 0.45 16.63 -1.91
N THR A 190 0.07 15.47 -1.40
CA THR A 190 -0.62 15.26 -0.13
C THR A 190 0.25 14.55 0.90
N VAL A 191 1.46 14.22 0.46
CA VAL A 191 2.48 13.49 1.19
C VAL A 191 3.65 14.42 1.36
N ILE A 192 4.26 14.36 2.54
CA ILE A 192 5.50 15.05 2.83
C ILE A 192 6.58 13.98 2.84
N ALA A 193 7.39 13.92 1.79
CA ALA A 193 8.49 12.97 1.75
C ALA A 193 9.63 13.48 2.62
N ALA A 194 10.07 12.66 3.57
CA ALA A 194 11.16 13.04 4.46
C ALA A 194 12.48 13.27 3.74
N SER A 195 12.68 12.62 2.60
CA SER A 195 13.84 12.78 1.71
C SER A 195 13.94 14.17 1.09
N ASP A 196 12.86 14.94 1.07
CA ASP A 196 12.85 16.30 0.52
C ASP A 196 13.51 17.30 1.48
N PHE A 197 13.84 16.87 2.70
CA PHE A 197 14.45 17.68 3.74
C PHE A 197 15.88 17.23 4.00
N GLU A 198 16.79 18.19 4.04
CA GLU A 198 18.21 17.96 4.33
C GLU A 198 18.43 17.24 5.67
N THR A 199 17.59 17.54 6.67
CA THR A 199 17.67 16.93 7.99
C THR A 199 16.29 16.67 8.58
N PRO A 200 16.15 15.72 9.53
CA PRO A 200 14.89 15.50 10.25
C PRO A 200 14.43 16.75 11.02
N LYS A 201 15.37 17.59 11.47
CA LYS A 201 15.04 18.87 12.12
C LYS A 201 14.30 19.80 11.16
N LYS A 202 14.75 19.91 9.90
CA LYS A 202 14.07 20.73 8.88
C LYS A 202 12.67 20.20 8.55
N LEU A 203 12.51 18.89 8.51
CA LEU A 203 11.20 18.26 8.41
C LEU A 203 10.31 18.63 9.62
N ALA A 204 10.81 18.53 10.85
CA ALA A 204 10.06 18.93 12.05
C ALA A 204 9.62 20.39 12.03
N GLU A 205 10.54 21.31 11.69
CA GLU A 205 10.25 22.74 11.54
C GLU A 205 9.10 22.97 10.54
N TYR A 206 9.13 22.26 9.42
CA TYR A 206 8.08 22.36 8.38
C TYR A 206 6.73 21.82 8.84
N LEU A 207 6.70 20.71 9.57
CA LEU A 207 5.47 20.11 10.08
C LEU A 207 4.82 20.98 11.17
N ILE A 208 5.66 21.58 12.02
CA ILE A 208 5.21 22.57 13.00
C ILE A 208 4.62 23.78 12.27
N PHE A 209 5.30 24.29 11.25
CA PHE A 209 4.78 25.36 10.40
C PHE A 209 3.40 25.02 9.82
N LEU A 210 3.23 23.84 9.22
CA LEU A 210 1.94 23.40 8.68
C LEU A 210 0.87 23.26 9.77
N SER A 211 1.25 22.83 10.98
CA SER A 211 0.30 22.71 12.10
C SER A 211 -0.26 24.06 12.54
N LEU A 212 0.54 25.12 12.41
CA LEU A 212 0.19 26.50 12.78
C LEU A 212 -0.44 27.27 11.61
N ASN A 213 -0.20 26.85 10.37
CA ASN A 213 -0.71 27.50 9.16
C ASN A 213 -1.74 26.61 8.45
N LYS A 214 -3.01 26.74 8.85
CA LYS A 214 -4.13 25.96 8.29
C LYS A 214 -4.30 26.18 6.78
N THR A 215 -4.04 27.38 6.27
CA THR A 215 -4.13 27.68 4.83
C THR A 215 -3.12 26.86 4.02
N GLU A 216 -1.88 26.77 4.49
CA GLU A 216 -0.86 25.94 3.84
C GLU A 216 -1.17 24.45 4.01
N TYR A 217 -1.60 24.03 5.20
CA TYR A 217 -1.97 22.63 5.44
C TYR A 217 -3.16 22.18 4.58
N LEU A 218 -4.15 23.04 4.34
CA LEU A 218 -5.30 22.74 3.47
C LEU A 218 -4.91 22.45 2.02
N LYS A 219 -3.73 22.92 1.54
CA LYS A 219 -3.26 22.60 0.18
C LYS A 219 -3.05 21.10 -0.01
N TYR A 220 -2.65 20.39 1.06
CA TYR A 220 -2.50 18.93 1.09
C TYR A 220 -3.84 18.17 1.05
N PHE A 221 -4.98 18.87 1.03
CA PHE A 221 -6.30 18.25 0.88
C PHE A 221 -6.99 18.63 -0.44
N SER A 222 -6.36 19.48 -1.27
CA SER A 222 -6.95 19.99 -2.52
C SER A 222 -7.41 18.90 -3.50
N TRP A 223 -6.75 17.74 -3.48
CA TRP A 223 -7.08 16.56 -4.27
C TRP A 223 -8.50 16.03 -4.03
N THR A 224 -9.10 16.26 -2.85
CA THR A 224 -10.48 15.85 -2.52
C THR A 224 -11.51 16.47 -3.46
N LYS A 225 -11.16 17.57 -4.14
CA LYS A 225 -11.99 18.22 -5.17
C LYS A 225 -11.98 17.50 -6.52
N LEU A 226 -10.99 16.64 -6.75
CA LEU A 226 -10.74 16.00 -8.05
C LEU A 226 -11.04 14.50 -8.05
N TYR A 227 -10.96 13.85 -6.89
CA TYR A 227 -11.06 12.39 -6.77
C TYR A 227 -12.18 11.97 -5.82
N LYS A 228 -12.78 10.82 -6.10
CA LYS A 228 -13.82 10.21 -5.27
C LYS A 228 -13.28 9.81 -3.90
N LYS A 229 -14.17 9.69 -2.92
CA LYS A 229 -13.94 8.95 -1.67
C LYS A 229 -13.56 7.51 -2.03
N PRO A 230 -12.44 6.98 -1.52
CA PRO A 230 -12.00 5.63 -1.86
C PRO A 230 -13.03 4.62 -1.34
N LYS A 231 -13.64 3.86 -2.26
CA LYS A 231 -14.70 2.90 -1.92
C LYS A 231 -14.18 1.56 -1.44
N ASN A 232 -12.98 1.15 -1.87
CA ASN A 232 -12.28 -0.05 -1.43
C ASN A 232 -10.80 0.08 -1.80
N ILE A 233 -9.95 -0.25 -0.85
CA ILE A 233 -8.49 -0.05 -0.94
C ILE A 233 -7.81 -1.15 -1.77
N PHE A 234 -8.47 -2.31 -1.86
CA PHE A 234 -7.94 -3.52 -2.46
C PHE A 234 -8.56 -3.78 -3.84
N LYS A 235 -8.69 -2.74 -4.67
CA LYS A 235 -9.30 -2.85 -6.00
C LYS A 235 -8.41 -3.58 -7.03
N GLY A 236 -7.11 -3.72 -6.79
CA GLY A 236 -6.13 -4.28 -7.74
C GLY A 236 -6.35 -5.74 -8.16
N TRP A 237 -7.32 -6.45 -7.57
CA TRP A 237 -7.62 -7.84 -7.93
C TRP A 237 -8.56 -7.97 -9.14
N CYS A 238 -9.26 -6.91 -9.55
CA CYS A 238 -10.05 -6.95 -10.80
C CYS A 238 -9.19 -6.96 -12.06
N ASP A 239 -7.92 -6.55 -11.95
CA ASP A 239 -6.98 -6.46 -13.07
C ASP A 239 -6.45 -7.81 -13.54
N PHE A 240 -6.74 -8.90 -12.82
CA PHE A 240 -6.43 -10.28 -13.22
C PHE A 240 -7.29 -10.82 -14.37
N SER A 241 -8.06 -9.95 -15.02
CA SER A 241 -8.88 -10.33 -16.15
C SER A 241 -8.03 -10.38 -17.43
N PRO A 242 -7.97 -11.50 -18.16
CA PRO A 242 -7.24 -11.57 -19.40
C PRO A 242 -7.83 -10.58 -20.41
N ARG A 243 -7.05 -9.56 -20.80
CA ARG A 243 -7.39 -8.72 -21.95
C ARG A 243 -7.15 -9.52 -23.24
N PRO A 244 -8.07 -9.53 -24.20
CA PRO A 244 -7.80 -10.08 -25.51
C PRO A 244 -6.60 -9.34 -26.12
N GLY A 245 -5.54 -10.06 -26.53
CA GLY A 245 -4.46 -9.51 -27.36
C GLY A 245 -3.14 -9.14 -26.69
N GLY A 246 -2.95 -9.38 -25.38
CA GLY A 246 -1.62 -9.18 -24.76
C GLY A 246 -1.14 -7.72 -24.72
N GLU A 247 -2.04 -6.75 -24.86
CA GLU A 247 -1.71 -5.33 -24.73
C GLU A 247 -1.32 -5.00 -23.28
N LYS A 248 -0.08 -4.54 -23.10
CA LYS A 248 0.43 -4.01 -21.82
C LYS A 248 -0.41 -2.81 -21.41
N VAL A 249 -0.74 -2.73 -20.11
CA VAL A 249 -1.28 -1.49 -19.53
C VAL A 249 -0.24 -0.38 -19.77
N PRO A 250 -0.60 0.77 -20.35
CA PRO A 250 0.31 1.89 -20.44
C PRO A 250 0.78 2.23 -19.03
N SER A 251 2.08 2.10 -18.76
CA SER A 251 2.66 2.54 -17.50
C SER A 251 2.32 4.02 -17.31
N PRO A 252 1.70 4.44 -16.20
CA PRO A 252 1.62 5.86 -15.90
C PRO A 252 3.06 6.39 -15.84
N THR A 253 3.34 7.42 -16.63
CA THR A 253 4.65 8.11 -16.61
C THR A 253 4.81 8.75 -15.24
N ILE A 254 5.60 8.13 -14.36
CA ILE A 254 5.97 8.66 -13.05
C ILE A 254 7.48 8.49 -12.88
N ASP A 255 8.09 9.58 -12.38
CA ASP A 255 9.52 9.86 -12.29
C ASP A 255 10.34 8.76 -11.57
N HIS A 256 11.53 8.50 -12.11
CA HIS A 256 12.36 7.32 -11.89
C HIS A 256 13.19 7.39 -10.58
N HIS A 257 12.58 7.43 -9.40
CA HIS A 257 13.33 7.26 -8.14
C HIS A 257 12.47 6.61 -7.04
N HIS A 258 12.41 5.27 -6.97
CA HIS A 258 11.67 4.58 -5.91
C HIS A 258 12.55 3.63 -5.07
N PRO A 259 12.86 4.00 -3.80
CA PRO A 259 13.44 3.13 -2.78
C PRO A 259 12.49 2.09 -2.16
N VAL A 260 13.14 1.11 -1.50
CA VAL A 260 12.69 -0.14 -0.83
C VAL A 260 11.57 0.04 0.22
N ASN A 261 10.57 -0.84 0.24
CA ASN A 261 9.32 -0.72 1.02
C ASN A 261 9.24 -1.55 2.32
N ASP A 262 9.62 -1.03 3.50
CA ASP A 262 9.57 -1.77 4.79
C ASP A 262 8.24 -1.56 5.59
N GLY A 263 7.08 -1.61 4.94
CA GLY A 263 5.81 -1.53 5.66
C GLY A 263 4.55 -1.74 4.83
N TRP A 264 3.58 -2.42 5.44
CA TRP A 264 2.21 -2.49 4.96
C TRP A 264 1.49 -1.17 5.20
N CYS A 265 1.04 -0.54 4.12
CA CYS A 265 0.25 0.68 4.18
C CYS A 265 -1.23 0.35 4.11
N HIS A 266 -1.86 0.32 5.28
CA HIS A 266 -3.31 0.33 5.38
C HIS A 266 -3.81 1.79 5.30
N PRO A 267 -4.80 2.11 4.45
CA PRO A 267 -5.11 3.48 4.06
C PRO A 267 -6.21 4.07 4.89
N LEU A 268 -5.93 5.26 5.37
CA LEU A 268 -6.52 5.64 6.61
C LEU A 268 -6.19 7.16 6.98
N GLY A 269 -7.06 8.00 7.62
CA GLY A 269 -6.86 9.36 8.27
C GLY A 269 -7.73 9.89 9.50
N ASP A 270 -7.33 10.60 10.53
CA ASP A 270 -8.33 11.40 11.32
C ASP A 270 -7.47 12.27 12.20
N GLY A 271 -7.40 13.55 11.85
CA GLY A 271 -6.80 14.54 12.74
C GLY A 271 -5.29 14.40 12.99
N TRP A 272 -4.52 13.72 12.14
CA TRP A 272 -3.06 13.61 12.28
C TRP A 272 -2.31 13.90 10.99
N VAL A 273 -1.10 14.47 11.11
CA VAL A 273 -0.11 14.37 10.03
C VAL A 273 0.52 12.99 10.16
N ASN A 274 0.32 12.16 9.15
CA ASN A 274 0.70 10.76 9.17
C ASN A 274 2.20 10.58 8.86
N PHE A 275 2.94 9.95 9.77
CA PHE A 275 4.30 9.42 9.53
C PHE A 275 4.33 7.90 9.31
N GLY A 276 3.17 7.25 9.43
CA GLY A 276 2.97 5.84 9.20
C GLY A 276 2.39 5.62 7.81
N CYS A 277 3.25 5.24 6.88
CA CYS A 277 2.88 4.72 5.56
C CYS A 277 2.66 5.71 4.43
N TYR A 278 3.37 6.82 4.52
CA TYR A 278 4.07 7.32 3.34
C TYR A 278 5.54 7.07 3.51
N HIS A 279 6.18 6.74 2.41
CA HIS A 279 7.60 6.54 2.32
C HIS A 279 8.38 7.62 3.10
N LEU A 280 8.82 7.27 4.30
CA LEU A 280 10.15 7.65 4.75
C LEU A 280 11.11 6.91 3.81
N PHE A 281 11.31 7.50 2.62
CA PHE A 281 12.25 7.01 1.62
C PHE A 281 13.66 7.17 2.19
N PHE A 282 14.17 6.12 2.83
CA PHE A 282 15.59 6.02 3.16
C PHE A 282 16.32 5.48 1.92
N SER A 283 17.02 6.36 1.20
CA SER A 283 18.08 5.92 0.30
C SER A 283 19.31 5.61 1.14
N PRO A 284 19.91 4.41 1.06
CA PRO A 284 21.21 4.16 1.64
C PRO A 284 22.26 4.87 0.77
N ARG A 285 22.43 6.16 0.97
CA ARG A 285 23.65 6.86 0.56
C ARG A 285 24.34 7.36 1.82
N ASP A 286 25.38 6.62 2.16
CA ASP A 286 26.57 7.09 2.89
C ASP A 286 26.33 7.63 4.31
N TYR A 287 26.18 6.69 5.25
CA TYR A 287 26.65 6.90 6.62
C TYR A 287 27.78 5.90 6.90
N ASN A 288 28.98 6.26 6.44
CA ASN A 288 30.25 5.86 7.07
C ASN A 288 30.74 7.04 7.90
#